data_AF-A0A368TKR6-F1
#
_entry.id   AF-A0A368TKR6-F1
#
_cell.length_a   1.000
_cell.length_b   1.000
_cell.length_c   1.000
_cell.angle_alpha   90.00
_cell.angle_beta   90.00
_cell.angle_gamma   90.00
#
_symmetry.space_group_name_H-M   'P 1'
#
loop_
_entity.id
_entity.type
_entity.pdbx_description
1 polymer ?
#
loop_
_entity_poly.entity_id
_entity_poly.type
_entity_poly.pdbx_seq_one_letter_code
_entity_poly.pdbx_strand_id
1 'polypeptide(L)' 'MAYWAKWFHPELFSELDPQDIHQQYLTDFLGIDYDLDEHGVFAYQKQ' A
#
# COMPACT_ATOMS: atom_id res chain seq x y z
N MET A 1 2.15 -0.29 -8.75
CA MET A 1 1.05 -0.92 -9.53
C MET A 1 -0.13 -1.33 -8.66
N ALA A 2 0.07 -1.96 -7.49
CA ALA A 2 -1.01 -2.39 -6.60
C ALA A 2 -2.04 -1.28 -6.28
N TYR A 3 -1.58 -0.07 -5.96
CA TYR A 3 -2.45 1.09 -5.71
C TYR A 3 -3.40 1.39 -6.89
N TRP A 4 -2.88 1.40 -8.12
CA TRP A 4 -3.68 1.65 -9.33
C TRP A 4 -4.69 0.54 -9.60
N ALA A 5 -4.30 -0.72 -9.37
CA ALA A 5 -5.20 -1.86 -9.53
C ALA A 5 -6.39 -1.77 -8.56
N LYS A 6 -6.12 -1.53 -7.28
CA LYS A 6 -7.15 -1.32 -6.25
C LYS A 6 -8.03 -0.12 -6.57
N TRP A 7 -7.44 0.97 -7.04
CA TRP A 7 -8.16 2.20 -7.36
C TRP A 7 -9.09 2.04 -8.57
N PHE A 8 -8.61 1.50 -9.69
CA PHE A 8 -9.41 1.42 -10.91
C PHE A 8 -10.41 0.25 -10.88
N HIS A 9 -10.15 -0.80 -10.11
CA HIS A 9 -10.98 -2.00 -10.07
C HIS A 9 -11.16 -2.52 -8.62
N PRO A 10 -11.77 -1.75 -7.71
CA PRO A 10 -11.86 -2.12 -6.29
C PRO A 10 -12.64 -3.43 -6.06
N GLU A 11 -13.66 -3.70 -6.88
CA GLU A 11 -14.47 -4.93 -6.84
C GLU A 11 -13.63 -6.18 -7.13
N LEU A 12 -12.70 -6.09 -8.08
CA LEU A 12 -11.84 -7.20 -8.49
C LEU A 12 -10.69 -7.43 -7.51
N PHE A 13 -10.28 -6.38 -6.81
CA PHE A 13 -9.14 -6.39 -5.89
C PHE A 13 -9.56 -6.05 -4.46
N SER A 14 -10.75 -6.47 -4.02
CA SER A 14 -11.33 -6.12 -2.70
C SER A 14 -10.43 -6.50 -1.53
N GLU A 15 -9.68 -7.59 -1.66
CA GLU A 15 -8.77 -8.11 -0.62
C GLU A 15 -7.33 -7.58 -0.74
N LEU A 16 -6.99 -6.87 -1.82
CA LEU A 16 -5.65 -6.34 -2.01
C LEU A 16 -5.44 -5.16 -1.06
N ASP A 17 -4.45 -5.26 -0.18
CA ASP A 17 -3.92 -4.13 0.58
C ASP A 17 -2.60 -3.65 -0.03
N PRO A 18 -2.61 -2.55 -0.81
CA PRO A 18 -1.38 -2.01 -1.40
C PRO A 18 -0.41 -1.42 -0.36
N GLN A 19 -0.89 -1.03 0.82
CA GLN A 19 -0.07 -0.46 1.88
C GLN A 19 0.77 -1.54 2.55
N ASP A 20 0.19 -2.68 2.89
CA ASP A 20 0.92 -3.80 3.48
C ASP A 20 2.06 -4.29 2.57
N ILE A 21 1.79 -4.40 1.27
CA ILE A 21 2.80 -4.75 0.27
C ILE A 21 3.92 -3.72 0.25
N HIS A 22 3.58 -2.44 0.38
CA HIS A 22 4.56 -1.36 0.39
C HIS A 22 5.39 -1.38 1.69
N GLN A 23 4.76 -1.67 2.83
CA GLN A 23 5.44 -1.79 4.11
C GLN A 23 6.47 -2.93 4.08
N GLN A 24 6.08 -4.11 3.60
CA GLN A 24 7.01 -5.23 3.40
C GLN A 24 8.15 -4.87 2.46
N TYR A 25 7.87 -4.12 1.38
CA TYR A 25 8.93 -3.68 0.47
C TYR A 25 9.97 -2.79 1.16
N LEU A 26 9.51 -1.81 1.95
CA LEU A 26 10.40 -0.92 2.71
C LEU A 26 11.22 -1.70 3.75
N THR A 27 10.58 -2.60 4.50
CA THR A 27 11.21 -3.34 5.59
C THR A 27 12.13 -4.44 5.08
N ASP A 28 11.63 -5.37 4.26
CA ASP A 28 12.33 -6.62 3.95
C ASP A 28 13.37 -6.46 2.83
N PHE A 29 13.13 -5.53 1.89
CA PHE A 29 13.98 -5.37 0.72
C PHE A 29 14.88 -4.13 0.80
N LEU A 30 14.37 -3.04 1.37
CA LEU A 30 15.15 -1.81 1.51
C LEU A 30 15.76 -1.65 2.91
N GLY A 31 15.31 -2.40 3.92
CA GLY A 31 15.80 -2.30 5.30
C GLY A 31 15.52 -0.94 5.93
N ILE A 32 14.47 -0.25 5.47
CA ILE A 32 14.09 1.07 5.94
C ILE A 32 13.12 0.91 7.11
N ASP A 33 13.48 1.51 8.25
CA ASP A 33 12.62 1.64 9.42
C ASP A 33 11.71 2.87 9.24
N TYR A 34 10.62 2.68 8.51
CA TYR A 34 9.62 3.72 8.22
C TYR A 34 8.22 3.13 8.35
N ASP A 35 7.40 3.77 9.18
CA ASP A 35 6.02 3.37 9.45
C ASP A 35 5.06 4.13 8.51
N LEU A 36 4.43 3.38 7.59
CA LEU A 36 3.45 3.95 6.65
C LEU A 36 2.09 4.26 7.31
N ASP A 37 1.76 3.68 8.46
CA ASP A 37 0.56 4.05 9.21
C ASP A 37 0.76 5.36 9.98
N GLU A 38 1.98 5.63 10.47
CA GLU A 38 2.28 6.87 11.18
C GLU A 38 2.56 8.05 10.23
N HIS A 39 3.24 7.80 9.11
CA HIS A 39 3.79 8.87 8.27
C HIS A 39 3.38 8.81 6.80
N GLY A 40 2.69 7.74 6.38
CA GLY A 40 2.28 7.56 5.00
C GLY A 40 1.23 8.56 4.55
N VAL A 41 1.51 9.28 3.45
CA VAL A 41 0.52 10.10 2.76
C VAL A 41 0.32 9.54 1.37
N PHE A 42 -0.92 9.17 1.08
CA PHE A 42 -1.26 8.51 -0.18
C PHE A 42 -2.33 9.27 -0.95
N ALA A 43 -2.20 9.28 -2.29
CA ALA A 43 -3.15 9.94 -3.19
C ALA A 43 -4.45 9.14 -3.41
N TYR A 44 -4.63 7.99 -2.74
CA TYR A 44 -5.85 7.19 -2.76
C TYR A 44 -6.51 7.22 -1.37
N GLN A 45 -7.81 7.02 -1.32
CA GLN A 45 -8.55 6.98 -0.07
C GLN A 45 -8.37 5.62 0.61
N LYS A 46 -7.90 5.60 1.86
CA LYS A 46 -8.06 4.43 2.75
C LYS A 46 -9.57 4.19 2.88
N GLN A 47 -10.06 3.08 2.33
CA GLN A 47 -11.45 2.64 2.49
C GLN A 47 -11.60 1.87 3.80
#